data_AF-A0A0B8NQ51-F1
#
_entry.id   AF-A0A0B8NQ51-F1
#
_cell.length_a   1.000
_cell.length_b   1.000
_cell.length_c   1.000
_cell.angle_alpha   90.00
_cell.angle_beta   90.00
_cell.angle_gamma   90.00
#
_symmetry.space_group_name_H-M   'P 1'
#
loop_
_entity.id
_entity.type
_entity.pdbx_description
1 polymer ?
#
loop_
_entity_poly.entity_id
_entity_poly.type
_entity_poly.pdbx_seq_one_letter_code
_entity_poly.pdbx_strand_id
1 'polypeptide(L)'
;MSNKHQAYYVPAQSHWPLVGAIALFFIAVGAGLTVQTKDTGGILGPWVLAIGMVILLVMLAGWFTNVVQESLAGYYTDQIARSFRQGMSWFIFSEVMFFGAFFGALFYARMFSVPC
;
A
#
# COMPACT_ATOMS: atom_id res chain seq x y z
N MET A 1 36.59 17.32 18.43
CA MET A 1 35.86 16.59 17.36
C MET A 1 34.45 17.17 17.28
N SER A 2 34.15 17.95 16.24
CA SER A 2 32.87 18.65 16.11
C SER A 2 31.81 17.67 15.58
N ASN A 3 30.88 17.28 16.46
CA ASN A 3 29.70 16.48 16.11
C ASN A 3 28.74 17.33 15.27
N LYS A 4 28.95 17.38 13.95
CA LYS A 4 27.98 17.91 13.00
C LYS A 4 26.74 17.02 13.05
N HIS A 5 25.74 17.45 13.81
CA HIS A 5 24.41 16.85 13.80
C HIS A 5 23.89 16.92 12.36
N GLN A 6 23.77 15.76 11.72
CA GLN A 6 23.16 15.60 10.40
C GLN A 6 21.74 16.17 10.50
N ALA A 7 21.46 17.25 9.79
CA ALA A 7 20.16 17.90 9.79
C ALA A 7 19.13 16.89 9.27
N TYR A 8 18.25 16.43 10.17
CA TYR A 8 17.13 15.58 9.84
C TYR A 8 16.20 16.37 8.90
N TYR A 9 16.14 15.96 7.64
CA TYR A 9 15.23 16.57 6.67
C TYR A 9 13.80 16.23 7.09
N VAL A 10 13.10 17.23 7.63
CA VAL A 10 11.66 17.13 7.93
C VAL A 10 10.94 17.34 6.61
N PRO A 11 10.33 16.31 6.01
CA PRO A 11 9.62 16.47 4.74
C PRO A 11 8.48 17.47 4.93
N ALA A 12 8.25 18.31 3.92
CA ALA A 12 7.11 19.22 3.92
C ALA A 12 5.80 18.44 4.10
N GLN A 13 4.81 19.06 4.75
CA GLN A 13 3.53 18.42 5.07
C GLN A 13 2.88 17.85 3.81
N SER A 14 2.93 16.53 3.68
CA SER A 14 2.39 15.82 2.53
C SER A 14 0.89 15.65 2.74
N HIS A 15 0.08 16.23 1.85
CA HIS A 15 -1.37 16.04 1.83
C HIS A 15 -1.80 14.67 1.28
N TRP A 16 -0.85 13.91 0.72
CA TRP A 16 -1.08 12.62 0.07
C TRP A 16 -1.63 11.51 1.01
N PRO A 17 -1.24 11.40 2.30
CA PRO A 17 -1.82 10.44 3.23
C PRO A 17 -3.32 10.65 3.47
N LEU A 18 -3.79 11.91 3.45
CA LEU A 18 -5.22 12.21 3.61
C LEU A 18 -6.01 11.73 2.38
N VAL A 19 -5.50 12.00 1.18
CA VAL A 19 -6.11 11.52 -0.08
C VAL A 19 -6.11 9.99 -0.12
N GLY A 20 -5.02 9.35 0.35
CA GLY A 20 -4.94 7.89 0.47
C GLY A 20 -5.97 7.31 1.44
N ALA A 21 -6.16 7.94 2.61
CA ALA A 21 -7.18 7.51 3.58
C ALA A 21 -8.60 7.61 3.00
N ILE A 22 -8.90 8.69 2.27
CA ILE A 22 -10.18 8.86 1.58
C ILE A 22 -10.35 7.80 0.49
N ALA A 23 -9.31 7.53 -0.30
CA ALA A 23 -9.35 6.49 -1.33
C ALA A 23 -9.62 5.10 -0.74
N LEU A 24 -8.94 4.74 0.34
CA LEU A 24 -9.14 3.47 1.06
C LEU A 24 -10.54 3.37 1.67
N PHE A 25 -11.08 4.48 2.19
CA PHE A 25 -12.46 4.51 2.67
C PHE A 25 -13.46 4.22 1.54
N PHE A 26 -13.30 4.86 0.38
CA PHE A 26 -14.16 4.57 -0.79
C PHE A 26 -14.01 3.14 -1.30
N ILE A 27 -12.81 2.55 -1.26
CA ILE A 27 -12.59 1.14 -1.63
C ILE A 27 -13.27 0.21 -0.62
N ALA A 28 -13.13 0.46 0.69
CA ALA A 28 -13.74 -0.38 1.72
C ALA A 28 -15.27 -0.33 1.67
N VAL A 29 -15.85 0.87 1.55
CA VAL A 29 -17.30 1.06 1.41
C VAL A 29 -17.79 0.49 0.08
N GLY A 30 -17.09 0.76 -1.02
CA GLY A 30 -17.40 0.23 -2.35
C GLY A 30 -17.40 -1.31 -2.35
N ALA A 31 -16.36 -1.94 -1.78
CA ALA A 31 -16.27 -3.39 -1.67
C ALA A 31 -17.39 -3.96 -0.80
N GLY A 32 -17.67 -3.36 0.36
CA GLY A 32 -18.77 -3.77 1.24
C GLY A 32 -20.12 -3.69 0.53
N LEU A 33 -20.40 -2.58 -0.16
CA LEU A 33 -21.63 -2.41 -0.93
C LEU A 33 -21.70 -3.39 -2.09
N THR A 34 -20.61 -3.63 -2.84
CA THR A 34 -20.62 -4.60 -3.94
C THR A 34 -21.03 -5.99 -3.50
N VAL A 35 -20.55 -6.44 -2.33
CA VAL A 35 -20.87 -7.77 -1.79
C VAL A 35 -22.31 -7.82 -1.29
N GLN A 36 -22.77 -6.79 -0.58
CA GLN A 36 -24.13 -6.72 -0.04
C GLN A 36 -25.20 -6.61 -1.14
N THR A 37 -24.94 -5.85 -2.22
CA THR A 37 -25.93 -5.61 -3.27
C THR A 37 -25.82 -6.60 -4.45
N LYS A 38 -25.03 -7.68 -4.33
CA LYS A 38 -24.92 -8.72 -5.37
C LYS A 38 -26.28 -9.34 -5.70
N ASP A 39 -27.08 -9.63 -4.67
CA ASP A 39 -28.37 -10.30 -4.85
C ASP A 39 -29.48 -9.35 -5.29
N THR A 40 -29.33 -8.04 -5.00
CA THR A 40 -30.34 -7.02 -5.29
C THR A 40 -30.14 -6.31 -6.63
N GLY A 41 -29.05 -6.61 -7.37
CA GLY A 41 -28.75 -5.99 -8.67
C GLY A 41 -28.33 -4.52 -8.57
N GLY A 42 -27.86 -4.07 -7.40
CA GLY A 42 -27.47 -2.68 -7.18
C GLY A 42 -26.20 -2.30 -7.95
N ILE A 43 -26.34 -1.41 -8.93
CA ILE A 43 -25.24 -0.95 -9.79
C ILE A 43 -24.27 -0.02 -9.04
N LEU A 44 -24.69 0.60 -7.93
CA LEU A 44 -23.92 1.63 -7.23
C LEU A 44 -22.63 1.13 -6.56
N GLY A 45 -22.61 -0.09 -6.02
CA GLY A 45 -21.43 -0.65 -5.35
C GLY A 45 -20.19 -0.70 -6.26
N PRO A 46 -20.28 -1.35 -7.44
CA PRO A 46 -19.17 -1.44 -8.39
C PRO A 46 -18.62 -0.08 -8.84
N TRP A 47 -19.48 0.92 -9.05
CA TRP A 47 -19.06 2.26 -9.43
C TRP A 47 -18.28 2.97 -8.32
N VAL A 48 -18.74 2.87 -7.07
CA VAL A 48 -18.04 3.45 -5.92
C VAL A 48 -16.67 2.80 -5.72
N LEU A 49 -16.58 1.47 -5.88
CA LEU A 49 -15.31 0.74 -5.84
C LEU A 49 -14.36 1.21 -6.97
N ALA A 50 -14.87 1.35 -8.20
CA ALA A 50 -14.09 1.81 -9.34
C ALA A 50 -13.54 3.23 -9.12
N ILE A 51 -14.36 4.15 -8.60
CA ILE A 51 -13.94 5.50 -8.26
C ILE A 51 -12.85 5.47 -7.17
N GLY A 52 -13.04 4.67 -6.11
CA GLY A 52 -12.02 4.50 -5.06
C GLY A 52 -10.68 3.99 -5.61
N MET A 53 -10.71 3.03 -6.54
CA MET A 53 -9.50 2.54 -7.22
C MET A 53 -8.83 3.61 -8.07
N VAL A 54 -9.59 4.40 -8.83
CA VAL A 54 -9.02 5.50 -9.64
C VAL A 54 -8.34 6.54 -8.75
N ILE A 55 -8.98 6.94 -7.65
CA ILE A 55 -8.40 7.90 -6.70
C ILE A 55 -7.11 7.34 -6.09
N LEU A 56 -7.09 6.05 -5.73
CA LEU A 56 -5.90 5.39 -5.19
C LEU A 56 -4.75 5.36 -6.21
N LEU A 57 -5.03 5.03 -7.48
CA LEU A 57 -4.02 5.03 -8.54
C LEU A 57 -3.44 6.43 -8.79
N VAL A 58 -4.29 7.46 -8.81
CA VAL A 58 -3.85 8.86 -8.96
C VAL A 58 -3.00 9.29 -7.76
N MET A 59 -3.39 8.92 -6.55
CA MET A 59 -2.63 9.18 -5.34
C MET A 59 -1.25 8.52 -5.38
N LEU A 60 -1.17 7.23 -5.75
CA LEU A 60 0.10 6.52 -5.88
C LEU A 60 1.00 7.14 -6.96
N ALA A 61 0.46 7.42 -8.15
CA ALA A 61 1.22 8.03 -9.23
C ALA A 61 1.75 9.42 -8.85
N GLY A 62 0.91 10.25 -8.21
CA GLY A 62 1.30 11.57 -7.71
C GLY A 62 2.35 11.49 -6.60
N TRP A 63 2.17 10.57 -5.65
CA TRP A 63 3.12 10.36 -4.56
C TRP A 63 4.48 9.85 -5.06
N PHE A 64 4.51 8.84 -5.93
CA PHE A 64 5.76 8.33 -6.52
C PHE A 64 6.47 9.40 -7.34
N THR A 65 5.73 10.23 -8.09
CA THR A 65 6.33 11.34 -8.84
C THR A 65 7.04 12.32 -7.90
N ASN A 66 6.43 12.68 -6.77
CA ASN A 66 7.07 13.55 -5.79
C ASN A 66 8.32 12.91 -5.17
N VAL A 67 8.25 11.62 -4.83
CA VAL A 67 9.42 10.88 -4.29
C VAL A 67 10.57 10.87 -5.30
N VAL A 68 10.29 10.68 -6.59
CA VAL A 68 11.31 10.69 -7.66
C VAL A 68 11.88 12.09 -7.86
N GLN A 69 11.04 13.12 -7.91
CA GLN A 69 11.50 14.51 -8.03
C GLN A 69 12.39 14.93 -6.86
N GLU A 70 12.03 14.54 -5.64
CA GLU A 70 12.81 14.78 -4.43
C GLU A 70 14.13 13.99 -4.42
N SER A 71 14.12 12.75 -4.96
CA SER A 71 15.33 11.97 -5.18
C SER A 71 16.29 12.61 -6.17
N LEU A 72 15.77 13.24 -7.24
CA LEU A 72 16.56 13.90 -8.27
C LEU A 72 17.10 15.27 -7.83
N ALA A 73 16.42 15.93 -6.89
CA ALA A 73 16.81 17.23 -6.34
C ALA A 73 18.10 17.20 -5.49
N GLY A 74 18.74 16.03 -5.32
CA GLY A 74 20.09 15.91 -4.75
C GLY A 74 20.14 15.89 -3.21
N TYR A 75 19.01 15.83 -2.52
CA TYR A 75 18.94 15.71 -1.06
C TYR A 75 19.20 14.29 -0.52
N TYR A 76 19.53 13.33 -1.39
CA TYR A 76 19.73 11.93 -1.02
C TYR A 76 21.11 11.69 -0.41
N THR A 77 21.16 11.69 0.92
CA THR A 77 22.32 11.21 1.69
C THR A 77 22.36 9.67 1.70
N ASP A 78 23.55 9.06 1.75
CA ASP A 78 23.77 7.60 1.84
C ASP A 78 22.98 6.88 2.95
N GLN A 79 22.50 7.62 3.95
CA GLN A 79 21.64 7.12 5.02
C GLN A 79 20.22 6.84 4.54
N ILE A 80 19.66 7.68 3.67
CA ILE A 80 18.31 7.52 3.10
C ILE A 80 18.31 6.29 2.18
N ALA A 81 19.31 6.13 1.33
CA ALA A 81 19.45 4.95 0.46
C ALA A 81 19.48 3.62 1.24
N ARG A 82 20.09 3.60 2.43
CA ARG A 82 20.08 2.44 3.32
C ARG A 82 18.69 2.15 3.89
N SER A 83 17.97 3.17 4.35
CA SER A 83 16.59 3.03 4.82
C SER A 83 15.64 2.53 3.73
N PHE A 84 15.76 3.03 2.49
CA PHE A 84 14.98 2.55 1.35
C PHE A 84 15.24 1.07 1.04
N ARG A 85 16.52 0.64 1.05
CA ARG A 85 16.86 -0.77 0.83
C ARG A 85 16.32 -1.66 1.94
N GLN A 86 16.42 -1.24 3.20
CA GLN A 86 15.82 -1.95 4.32
C GLN A 86 14.29 -2.04 4.17
N GLY A 87 13.63 -0.93 3.85
CA GLY A 87 12.17 -0.90 3.61
C GLY A 87 11.75 -1.86 2.49
N MET A 88 12.48 -1.88 1.37
CA MET A 88 12.20 -2.82 0.28
C MET A 88 12.37 -4.28 0.71
N SER A 89 13.42 -4.60 1.49
CA SER A 89 13.61 -5.95 2.03
C SER A 89 12.46 -6.38 2.95
N TRP A 90 11.99 -5.50 3.83
CA TRP A 90 10.85 -5.77 4.71
C TRP A 90 9.54 -5.95 3.92
N PHE A 91 9.35 -5.18 2.85
CA PHE A 91 8.21 -5.34 1.94
C PHE A 91 8.22 -6.72 1.26
N ILE A 92 9.33 -7.12 0.63
CA ILE A 92 9.47 -8.45 0.02
C ILE A 92 9.25 -9.56 1.04
N PHE A 93 9.78 -9.40 2.25
CA PHE A 93 9.55 -10.35 3.34
C PHE A 93 8.05 -10.51 3.69
N SER A 94 7.29 -9.40 3.74
CA SER A 94 5.84 -9.46 3.98
C SER A 94 5.08 -10.16 2.86
N GLU A 95 5.47 -9.97 1.59
CA GLU A 95 4.89 -10.66 0.43
C GLU A 95 5.13 -12.18 0.50
N VAL A 96 6.36 -12.60 0.83
CA VAL A 96 6.70 -14.03 0.99
C VAL A 96 5.88 -14.67 2.11
N MET A 97 5.68 -13.99 3.24
CA MET A 97 4.86 -14.47 4.34
C MET A 97 3.37 -14.55 3.97
N PHE A 98 2.86 -13.59 3.19
CA PHE A 98 1.49 -13.60 2.67
C PHE A 98 1.26 -14.84 1.80
N PHE A 99 2.10 -15.10 0.80
CA PHE A 99 2.04 -16.33 0.00
C PHE A 99 2.23 -17.59 0.85
N GLY A 100 3.13 -17.53 1.84
CA GLY A 100 3.34 -18.60 2.81
C GLY A 100 2.05 -18.99 3.56
N ALA A 101 1.22 -18.02 3.92
CA ALA A 101 -0.09 -18.27 4.55
C ALA A 101 -1.06 -18.98 3.58
N PHE A 102 -1.11 -18.61 2.30
CA PHE A 102 -1.93 -19.31 1.31
C PHE A 102 -1.47 -20.73 1.05
N PHE A 103 -0.15 -20.96 0.92
CA PHE A 103 0.39 -22.32 0.78
C PHE A 103 0.18 -23.16 2.03
N GLY A 104 0.31 -22.55 3.21
CA GLY A 104 -0.01 -23.17 4.50
C GLY A 104 -1.49 -23.58 4.57
N ALA A 105 -2.40 -22.69 4.17
CA ALA A 105 -3.83 -22.98 4.09
C ALA A 105 -4.14 -24.11 3.08
N LEU A 106 -3.50 -24.11 1.91
CA LEU A 106 -3.61 -25.17 0.90
C LEU A 106 -3.08 -26.52 1.40
N PHE A 107 -1.91 -26.52 2.04
CA PHE A 107 -1.32 -27.71 2.65
C PHE A 107 -2.22 -28.26 3.76
N TYR A 108 -2.75 -27.38 4.61
CA TYR A 108 -3.67 -27.76 5.67
C TYR A 108 -4.97 -28.36 5.10
N ALA A 109 -5.58 -27.70 4.12
CA ALA A 109 -6.79 -28.17 3.47
C ALA A 109 -6.57 -29.55 2.82
N ARG A 110 -5.44 -29.75 2.14
CA ARG A 110 -5.13 -30.99 1.43
C ARG A 110 -4.74 -32.14 2.35
N MET A 111 -4.00 -31.87 3.44
CA MET A 111 -3.44 -32.93 4.29
C MET A 111 -4.32 -33.25 5.50
N PHE A 112 -5.12 -32.31 6.00
CA PHE A 112 -5.93 -32.49 7.20
C PHE A 112 -7.44 -32.34 6.97
N SER A 113 -7.88 -31.53 6.00
CA SER A 113 -9.32 -31.25 5.80
C SER A 113 -10.03 -32.15 4.79
N VAL A 114 -9.30 -32.90 3.96
CA VAL A 114 -9.88 -33.96 3.11
C VAL A 114 -9.56 -35.31 3.77
N PRO A 115 -10.40 -35.80 4.71
CA PRO A 115 -10.40 -37.22 5.02
C PRO A 115 -10.85 -37.97 3.76
N CYS A 116 -10.21 -39.11 3.51
CA CYS A 116 -10.67 -40.11 2.55
C CYS A 116 -12.16 -40.46 2.79
#